data_AF-A0A3L6Q0Y7-F1
#
_entry.id   AF-A0A3L6Q0Y7-F1
#
_cell.length_a   1.000
_cell.length_b   1.000
_cell.length_c   1.000
_cell.angle_alpha   90.00
_cell.angle_beta   90.00
_cell.angle_gamma   90.00
#
_symmetry.space_group_name_H-M   'P 1'
#
loop_
_entity.id
_entity.type
_entity.pdbx_description
1 polymer ?
#
loop_
_entity_poly.entity_id
_entity_poly.type
_entity_poly.pdbx_seq_one_letter_code
_entity_poly.pdbx_strand_id
1 'polypeptide(L)'
;MLGLLKRRSSSGFSPSSTAEEVTAGIDGSGLVAIVTGASHGIGAETCRVLALRGAHVVMSVRNLLSGASVREDILRKVPTAKVEVMEIDLSSMSYVRKFVVNFNALNLQLNILIYNRFSAHGQSKLANILHSSELSNHMKGAATVCYLALHPRVAGVTGKYFIDFDDVGLKYPATDKELAKRLWDFSGSLIP
;
A
#
# COMPACT_ATOMS: atom_id res chain seq x y z
N MET A 1 -6.44 21.29 -31.65
CA MET A 1 -5.27 20.55 -31.10
C MET A 1 -4.68 21.39 -29.97
N LEU A 2 -5.27 21.34 -28.76
CA LEU A 2 -4.75 21.98 -27.55
C LEU A 2 -4.38 20.86 -26.59
N GLY A 3 -3.09 20.66 -26.34
CA GLY A 3 -2.56 19.55 -25.56
C GLY A 3 -3.04 19.59 -24.10
N LEU A 4 -3.59 18.48 -23.62
CA LEU A 4 -3.75 18.19 -22.19
C LEU A 4 -2.36 18.04 -21.55
N LEU A 5 -1.69 19.14 -21.27
CA LEU A 5 -0.61 19.16 -20.30
C LEU A 5 -1.25 19.01 -18.92
N LYS A 6 -1.34 17.76 -18.42
CA LYS A 6 -1.76 17.48 -17.04
C LYS A 6 -0.83 18.24 -16.10
N ARG A 7 -1.40 19.11 -15.25
CA ARG A 7 -0.66 19.91 -14.28
C ARG A 7 0.14 18.98 -13.36
N ARG A 8 1.45 19.25 -13.21
CA ARG A 8 2.27 18.58 -12.20
C ARG A 8 1.84 19.06 -10.81
N SER A 9 1.81 18.14 -9.85
CA SER A 9 1.61 18.41 -8.42
C SER A 9 2.78 19.23 -7.86
N SER A 10 2.65 19.73 -6.63
CA SER A 10 3.74 20.41 -5.92
C SER A 10 4.96 19.50 -5.71
N SER A 11 4.74 18.18 -5.72
CA SER A 11 5.79 17.16 -5.68
C SER A 11 6.57 17.02 -7.01
N GLY A 12 6.15 17.66 -8.09
CA GLY A 12 6.75 17.52 -9.43
C GLY A 12 6.28 16.29 -10.21
N PHE A 13 5.50 15.39 -9.59
CA PHE A 13 4.85 14.25 -10.26
C PHE A 13 3.47 14.62 -10.78
N SER A 14 2.96 13.85 -11.74
CA SER A 14 1.60 14.06 -12.30
C SER A 14 0.66 12.95 -11.82
N PRO A 15 -0.67 13.13 -11.83
CA PRO A 15 -1.62 12.04 -11.56
C PRO A 15 -1.47 10.80 -12.48
N SER A 16 -0.74 10.94 -13.59
CA SER A 16 -0.40 9.82 -14.49
C SER A 16 0.90 9.10 -14.14
N SER A 17 1.68 9.61 -13.18
CA SER A 17 2.97 9.03 -12.79
C SER A 17 2.77 7.66 -12.16
N THR A 18 3.63 6.71 -12.53
CA THR A 18 3.57 5.34 -12.03
C THR A 18 4.33 5.18 -10.71
N ALA A 19 4.02 4.11 -9.98
CA ALA A 19 4.73 3.77 -8.75
C ALA A 19 6.24 3.56 -8.95
N GLU A 20 6.68 3.06 -10.11
CA GLU A 20 8.10 2.96 -10.42
C GLU A 20 8.75 4.33 -10.63
N GLU A 21 8.12 5.21 -11.42
CA GLU A 21 8.65 6.55 -11.73
C GLU A 21 8.82 7.38 -10.45
N VAL A 22 7.82 7.37 -9.57
CA VAL A 22 7.86 8.17 -8.33
C VAL A 22 8.81 7.60 -7.28
N THR A 23 9.30 6.37 -7.47
CA THR A 23 10.29 5.74 -6.59
C THR A 23 11.65 5.53 -7.27
N ALA A 24 11.84 6.08 -8.47
CA ALA A 24 13.06 5.88 -9.24
C ALA A 24 14.30 6.36 -8.47
N GLY A 25 15.32 5.49 -8.40
CA GLY A 25 16.58 5.79 -7.70
C GLY A 25 16.51 5.73 -6.18
N ILE A 26 15.37 5.35 -5.58
CA ILE A 26 15.25 5.19 -4.13
C ILE A 26 15.66 3.77 -3.72
N ASP A 27 16.53 3.69 -2.70
CA ASP A 27 16.88 2.44 -2.04
C ASP A 27 16.03 2.25 -0.77
N GLY A 28 15.22 1.21 -0.76
CA GLY A 28 14.41 0.77 0.38
C GLY A 28 15.03 -0.40 1.14
N SER A 29 16.28 -0.78 0.84
CA SER A 29 16.98 -1.84 1.55
C SER A 29 17.03 -1.57 3.05
N GLY A 30 16.80 -2.62 3.84
CA GLY A 30 16.73 -2.54 5.30
C GLY A 30 15.37 -2.10 5.85
N LEU A 31 14.43 -1.66 4.98
CA LEU A 31 13.05 -1.40 5.39
C LEU A 31 12.22 -2.67 5.30
N VAL A 32 11.33 -2.86 6.28
CA VAL A 32 10.33 -3.92 6.29
C VAL A 32 8.94 -3.30 6.18
N ALA A 33 8.17 -3.78 5.21
CA ALA A 33 6.84 -3.29 4.91
C ALA A 33 5.78 -4.40 5.03
N ILE A 34 4.73 -4.16 5.81
CA ILE A 34 3.51 -4.97 5.77
C ILE A 34 2.51 -4.29 4.84
N VAL A 35 1.99 -5.03 3.86
CA VAL A 35 0.95 -4.53 2.94
C VAL A 35 -0.29 -5.39 3.08
N THR A 36 -1.43 -4.78 3.42
CA THR A 36 -2.74 -5.45 3.44
C THR A 36 -3.39 -5.43 2.06
N GLY A 37 -4.26 -6.42 1.78
CA GLY A 37 -4.92 -6.52 0.47
C GLY A 37 -3.94 -6.76 -0.69
N ALA A 38 -2.83 -7.45 -0.42
CA ALA A 38 -1.71 -7.62 -1.36
C ALA A 38 -1.93 -8.67 -2.47
N SER A 39 -3.10 -9.32 -2.52
CA SER A 39 -3.40 -10.40 -3.47
C SER A 39 -3.80 -9.95 -4.87
N HIS A 40 -4.03 -8.64 -5.09
CA HIS A 40 -4.36 -8.08 -6.40
C HIS A 40 -4.25 -6.55 -6.41
N GLY A 41 -4.39 -5.96 -7.59
CA GLY A 41 -4.57 -4.52 -7.80
C GLY A 41 -3.48 -3.65 -7.18
N ILE A 42 -3.89 -2.55 -6.55
CA ILE A 42 -2.98 -1.57 -5.94
C ILE A 42 -2.07 -2.21 -4.89
N GLY A 43 -2.60 -3.15 -4.07
CA GLY A 43 -1.81 -3.82 -3.04
C GLY A 43 -0.69 -4.68 -3.63
N ALA A 44 -1.01 -5.50 -4.64
CA ALA A 44 -0.04 -6.31 -5.36
C ALA A 44 1.05 -5.47 -6.04
N GLU A 45 0.64 -4.39 -6.70
CA GLU A 45 1.58 -3.47 -7.37
C GLU A 45 2.46 -2.72 -6.37
N THR A 46 1.91 -2.31 -5.23
CA THR A 46 2.67 -1.70 -4.14
C THR A 46 3.73 -2.67 -3.62
N CYS A 47 3.37 -3.93 -3.37
CA CYS A 47 4.34 -4.97 -2.97
C CYS A 47 5.46 -5.12 -4.00
N ARG A 48 5.11 -5.18 -5.29
CA ARG A 48 6.07 -5.34 -6.37
C ARG A 48 7.08 -4.19 -6.42
N VAL A 49 6.61 -2.95 -6.26
CA VAL A 49 7.47 -1.76 -6.33
C VAL A 49 8.33 -1.63 -5.08
N LEU A 50 7.78 -1.88 -3.89
CA LEU A 50 8.58 -1.91 -2.65
C LEU A 50 9.69 -2.97 -2.73
N ALA A 51 9.35 -4.16 -3.22
CA ALA A 51 10.31 -5.24 -3.46
C ALA A 51 11.37 -4.88 -4.52
N LEU A 52 10.96 -4.21 -5.60
CA LEU A 52 11.86 -3.67 -6.62
C LEU A 52 12.87 -2.66 -6.04
N ARG A 53 12.47 -1.91 -5.01
CA ARG A 53 13.35 -0.99 -4.27
C ARG A 53 14.13 -1.67 -3.14
N GLY A 54 14.08 -2.99 -3.00
CA GLY A 54 14.89 -3.74 -2.03
C GLY A 54 14.28 -3.85 -0.63
N ALA A 55 13.08 -3.31 -0.41
CA ALA A 55 12.38 -3.49 0.87
C ALA A 55 11.97 -4.96 1.08
N HIS A 56 11.98 -5.40 2.34
CA HIS A 56 11.41 -6.68 2.72
C HIS A 56 9.89 -6.54 2.85
N VAL A 57 9.13 -7.19 1.97
CA VAL A 57 7.68 -7.08 1.92
C VAL A 57 7.00 -8.29 2.55
N VAL A 58 6.20 -8.05 3.58
CA VAL A 58 5.24 -9.01 4.14
C VAL A 58 3.87 -8.75 3.54
N MET A 59 3.49 -9.60 2.59
CA MET A 59 2.19 -9.58 1.93
C MET A 59 1.14 -10.22 2.83
N SER A 60 0.28 -9.39 3.39
CA SER A 60 -0.82 -9.87 4.23
C SER A 60 -2.10 -10.04 3.40
N VAL A 61 -2.62 -11.27 3.36
CA VAL A 61 -3.73 -11.69 2.48
C VAL A 61 -4.69 -12.62 3.21
N ARG A 62 -5.94 -12.69 2.73
CA ARG A 62 -6.92 -13.68 3.23
C ARG A 62 -6.76 -15.05 2.58
N ASN A 63 -6.36 -15.08 1.31
CA ASN A 63 -6.16 -16.32 0.55
C ASN A 63 -4.67 -16.46 0.22
N LEU A 64 -4.03 -17.45 0.85
CA LEU A 64 -2.61 -17.72 0.68
C LEU A 64 -2.24 -18.15 -0.73
N LEU A 65 -3.12 -18.85 -1.45
CA LEU A 65 -2.86 -19.28 -2.83
C LEU A 65 -2.78 -18.08 -3.77
N SER A 66 -3.72 -17.14 -3.67
CA SER A 66 -3.68 -15.89 -4.44
C SER A 66 -2.45 -15.05 -4.08
N GLY A 67 -2.09 -14.98 -2.79
CA GLY A 67 -0.87 -14.30 -2.35
C GLY A 67 0.41 -14.95 -2.88
N ALA A 68 0.48 -16.28 -2.89
CA ALA A 68 1.63 -17.03 -3.41
C ALA A 68 1.83 -16.79 -4.90
N SER A 69 0.75 -16.79 -5.69
CA SER A 69 0.81 -16.47 -7.13
C SER A 69 1.38 -15.06 -7.38
N VAL A 70 0.93 -14.05 -6.63
CA VAL A 70 1.49 -12.69 -6.76
C VAL A 70 2.96 -12.65 -6.31
N ARG A 71 3.33 -13.36 -5.25
CA ARG A 71 4.74 -13.46 -4.82
C ARG A 71 5.62 -14.07 -5.91
N GLU A 72 5.17 -15.14 -6.57
CA GLU A 72 5.90 -15.75 -7.68
C GLU A 72 6.07 -14.77 -8.85
N ASP A 73 5.04 -14.00 -9.18
CA ASP A 73 5.10 -12.95 -10.21
C ASP A 73 6.13 -11.86 -9.86
N ILE A 74 6.20 -11.47 -8.58
CA ILE A 74 7.20 -10.51 -8.10
C ILE A 74 8.60 -11.10 -8.23
N LEU A 75 8.81 -12.35 -7.77
CA LEU A 75 10.12 -13.02 -7.83
C LEU A 75 10.59 -13.26 -9.27
N ARG A 76 9.68 -13.49 -10.22
CA ARG A 76 10.04 -13.58 -11.65
C ARG A 76 10.59 -12.26 -12.20
N LYS A 77 10.08 -11.13 -11.71
CA LYS A 77 10.52 -9.78 -12.13
C LYS A 77 11.72 -9.29 -11.33
N VAL A 78 11.81 -9.67 -10.06
CA VAL A 78 12.84 -9.26 -9.11
C VAL A 78 13.32 -10.51 -8.35
N PRO A 79 14.24 -11.30 -8.92
CA PRO A 79 14.68 -12.57 -8.34
C PRO A 79 15.31 -12.47 -6.95
N THR A 80 15.85 -11.30 -6.60
CA THR A 80 16.48 -11.01 -5.30
C THR A 80 15.50 -10.45 -4.26
N ALA A 81 14.21 -10.32 -4.60
CA ALA A 81 13.22 -9.73 -3.72
C ALA A 81 13.00 -10.57 -2.46
N LYS A 82 12.90 -9.90 -1.31
CA LYS A 82 12.54 -10.50 -0.03
C LYS A 82 11.04 -10.31 0.16
N VAL A 83 10.26 -11.35 -0.12
CA VAL A 83 8.80 -11.30 -0.06
C VAL A 83 8.26 -12.51 0.67
N GLU A 84 7.45 -12.26 1.69
CA GLU A 84 6.75 -13.26 2.48
C GLU A 84 5.24 -13.10 2.30
N VAL A 85 4.50 -14.20 2.38
CA VAL A 85 3.02 -14.18 2.33
C VAL A 85 2.50 -14.71 3.65
N MET A 86 1.67 -13.91 4.31
CA MET A 86 1.11 -14.22 5.62
C MET A 86 -0.41 -14.07 5.59
N GLU A 87 -1.09 -15.00 6.26
CA GLU A 87 -2.55 -14.98 6.36
C GLU A 87 -2.99 -13.93 7.38
N ILE A 88 -3.92 -13.06 6.99
CA ILE A 88 -4.62 -12.17 7.92
C ILE A 88 -6.07 -11.98 7.51
N ASP A 89 -6.96 -12.05 8.50
CA ASP A 89 -8.32 -11.54 8.41
C ASP A 89 -8.50 -10.43 9.44
N LEU A 90 -8.58 -9.20 8.96
CA LEU A 90 -8.74 -8.00 9.78
C LEU A 90 -10.11 -7.91 10.46
N SER A 91 -11.07 -8.74 10.07
CA SER A 91 -12.36 -8.86 10.77
C SER A 91 -12.29 -9.74 12.02
N SER A 92 -11.17 -10.43 12.25
CA SER A 92 -11.01 -11.39 13.36
C SER A 92 -9.75 -11.13 14.18
N MET A 93 -9.94 -10.76 15.45
CA MET A 93 -8.84 -10.52 16.37
C MET A 93 -7.97 -11.76 16.66
N SER A 94 -8.51 -12.97 16.48
CA SER A 94 -7.69 -14.19 16.61
C SER A 94 -6.68 -14.32 15.47
N TYR A 95 -7.09 -14.01 14.24
CA TYR A 95 -6.19 -13.96 13.08
C TYR A 95 -5.19 -12.81 13.21
N VAL A 96 -5.61 -11.63 13.67
CA VAL A 96 -4.70 -10.51 13.92
C VAL A 96 -3.63 -10.90 14.95
N ARG A 97 -4.01 -11.54 16.07
CA ARG A 97 -3.05 -12.01 17.08
C ARG A 97 -2.09 -13.08 16.52
N LYS A 98 -2.62 -14.06 15.77
CA LYS A 98 -1.80 -15.09 15.11
C LYS A 98 -0.80 -14.47 14.14
N PHE A 99 -1.25 -13.48 13.35
CA PHE A 99 -0.38 -12.73 12.44
C PHE A 99 0.74 -12.02 13.20
N VAL A 100 0.44 -11.33 14.30
CA VAL A 100 1.44 -10.64 15.12
C VAL A 100 2.48 -11.61 15.69
N VAL A 101 2.06 -12.77 16.20
CA VAL A 101 2.98 -13.81 16.68
C VAL A 101 3.92 -14.27 15.57
N ASN A 102 3.36 -14.58 14.41
CA ASN A 102 4.15 -15.05 13.27
C ASN A 102 5.10 -13.97 12.73
N PHE A 103 4.67 -12.71 12.70
CA PHE A 103 5.51 -11.59 12.24
C PHE A 103 6.66 -11.34 13.23
N ASN A 104 6.38 -11.35 14.54
CA ASN A 104 7.41 -11.20 15.57
C ASN A 104 8.45 -12.33 15.51
N ALA A 105 8.04 -13.55 15.14
CA ALA A 105 8.96 -14.68 14.96
C ALA A 105 9.98 -14.48 13.83
N LEU A 106 9.71 -13.56 12.88
CA LEU A 106 10.68 -13.19 11.84
C LEU A 106 11.84 -12.35 12.38
N ASN A 107 11.71 -11.80 13.60
CA ASN A 107 12.68 -10.88 14.21
C ASN A 107 13.00 -9.68 13.31
N LEU A 108 11.97 -9.16 12.65
CA LEU A 108 12.03 -8.00 11.76
C LEU A 108 11.46 -6.76 12.44
N GLN A 109 12.10 -5.61 12.24
CA GLN A 109 11.56 -4.32 12.68
C GLN A 109 10.59 -3.79 11.63
N LEU A 110 9.32 -3.61 11.97
CA LEU A 110 8.34 -3.00 11.07
C LEU A 110 8.67 -1.51 10.85
N ASN A 111 8.84 -1.10 9.59
CA ASN A 111 9.07 0.31 9.23
C ASN A 111 7.86 0.92 8.51
N ILE A 112 7.18 0.13 7.66
CA ILE A 112 6.09 0.60 6.81
C ILE A 112 4.87 -0.30 7.02
N LEU A 113 3.73 0.29 7.37
CA LEU A 113 2.44 -0.40 7.40
C LEU A 113 1.50 0.24 6.39
N ILE A 114 1.13 -0.51 5.36
CA ILE A 114 0.18 -0.06 4.33
C ILE A 114 -1.14 -0.79 4.56
N TYR A 115 -2.12 -0.03 5.03
CA TYR A 115 -3.49 -0.49 5.17
C TYR A 115 -4.29 -0.17 3.89
N ASN A 116 -4.48 -1.17 3.03
CA ASN A 116 -5.27 -1.04 1.83
C ASN A 116 -6.68 -1.61 2.03
N ARG A 117 -7.66 -0.75 2.29
CA ARG A 117 -9.08 -1.15 2.37
C ARG A 117 -9.77 -0.88 1.04
N PHE A 118 -9.67 -1.84 0.11
CA PHE A 118 -10.59 -1.89 -1.03
C PHE A 118 -11.77 -2.81 -0.68
N SER A 119 -12.82 -2.20 -0.12
CA SER A 119 -14.13 -2.85 -0.03
C SER A 119 -15.11 -2.02 -0.86
N ALA A 120 -15.56 -2.59 -1.97
CA ALA A 120 -16.79 -2.24 -2.71
C ALA A 120 -16.75 -1.16 -3.80
N HIS A 121 -15.95 -1.28 -4.88
CA HIS A 121 -16.26 -0.59 -6.17
C HIS A 121 -15.70 -1.30 -7.43
N GLY A 122 -15.86 -2.62 -7.59
CA GLY A 122 -15.31 -3.30 -8.76
C GLY A 122 -15.83 -4.70 -9.07
N GLN A 123 -17.13 -4.97 -8.89
CA GLN A 123 -17.74 -6.26 -9.27
C GLN A 123 -18.88 -6.02 -10.28
N SER A 124 -18.59 -5.34 -11.39
CA SER A 124 -19.54 -5.26 -12.52
C SER A 124 -18.98 -5.99 -13.73
N LYS A 125 -19.83 -6.81 -14.37
CA LYS A 125 -19.53 -7.72 -15.49
C LYS A 125 -18.95 -7.03 -16.76
N LEU A 126 -18.86 -5.70 -16.79
CA LEU A 126 -18.21 -4.91 -17.86
C LEU A 126 -16.67 -4.92 -17.80
N ALA A 127 -16.06 -5.50 -16.77
CA ALA A 127 -14.62 -5.39 -16.48
C ALA A 127 -13.67 -6.12 -17.45
N ASN A 128 -14.12 -7.07 -18.27
CA ASN A 128 -13.21 -7.84 -19.13
C ASN A 128 -12.60 -7.03 -20.29
N ILE A 129 -13.25 -5.96 -20.76
CA ILE A 129 -12.69 -5.04 -21.78
C ILE A 129 -11.75 -4.00 -21.14
N LEU A 130 -11.83 -3.81 -19.82
CA LEU A 130 -11.07 -2.82 -19.05
C LEU A 130 -9.77 -3.38 -18.46
N HIS A 131 -9.39 -4.63 -18.72
CA HIS A 131 -8.22 -5.24 -18.07
C HIS A 131 -6.91 -4.44 -18.28
N SER A 132 -6.73 -3.81 -19.46
CA SER A 132 -5.60 -2.92 -19.74
C SER A 132 -5.69 -1.56 -19.04
N SER A 133 -6.90 -1.00 -18.86
CA SER A 133 -7.09 0.27 -18.15
C SER A 133 -7.01 0.10 -16.64
N GLU A 134 -7.47 -1.05 -16.13
CA GLU A 134 -7.39 -1.47 -14.74
C GLU A 134 -5.94 -1.75 -14.32
N LEU A 135 -5.14 -2.43 -15.16
CA LEU A 135 -3.68 -2.50 -14.99
C LEU A 135 -3.03 -1.11 -14.97
N SER A 136 -3.39 -0.21 -15.88
CA SER A 136 -2.88 1.17 -15.86
C SER A 136 -3.30 1.92 -14.58
N ASN A 137 -4.49 1.64 -14.05
CA ASN A 137 -5.01 2.24 -12.84
C ASN A 137 -4.39 1.65 -11.58
N HIS A 138 -3.95 0.39 -11.59
CA HIS A 138 -3.19 -0.20 -10.48
C HIS A 138 -1.79 0.41 -10.36
N MET A 139 -1.09 0.54 -11.50
CA MET A 139 0.24 1.17 -11.57
C MET A 139 0.21 2.63 -11.08
N LYS A 140 -0.87 3.36 -11.38
CA LYS A 140 -1.09 4.74 -10.94
C LYS A 140 -1.63 4.83 -9.51
N GLY A 141 -2.55 3.94 -9.14
CA GLY A 141 -3.16 3.90 -7.81
C GLY A 141 -2.16 3.52 -6.71
N ALA A 142 -1.16 2.70 -7.03
CA ALA A 142 -0.04 2.41 -6.14
C ALA A 142 0.97 3.56 -6.04
N ALA A 143 0.97 4.51 -6.97
CA ALA A 143 2.01 5.52 -7.06
C ALA A 143 2.04 6.43 -5.83
N THR A 144 0.90 7.00 -5.44
CA THR A 144 0.83 7.84 -4.23
C THR A 144 1.22 7.06 -2.98
N VAL A 145 0.81 5.78 -2.88
CA VAL A 145 1.17 4.92 -1.74
C VAL A 145 2.68 4.68 -1.69
N CYS A 146 3.31 4.32 -2.81
CA CYS A 146 4.75 4.09 -2.87
C CYS A 146 5.56 5.38 -2.66
N TYR A 147 5.07 6.51 -3.17
CA TYR A 147 5.63 7.83 -2.90
C TYR A 147 5.63 8.12 -1.39
N LEU A 148 4.48 7.89 -0.72
CA LEU A 148 4.38 8.11 0.72
C LEU A 148 5.23 7.16 1.54
N ALA A 149 5.41 5.93 1.06
CA ALA A 149 6.16 4.89 1.76
C ALA A 149 7.68 5.09 1.70
N LEU A 150 8.21 5.62 0.58
CA LEU A 150 9.65 5.62 0.31
C LEU A 150 10.25 6.99 0.00
N HIS A 151 9.48 7.98 -0.45
CA HIS A 151 10.06 9.20 -1.03
C HIS A 151 10.63 10.15 0.05
N PRO A 152 11.91 10.57 -0.03
CA PRO A 152 12.55 11.42 0.99
C PRO A 152 11.82 12.74 1.27
N ARG A 153 11.13 13.30 0.26
CA ARG A 153 10.34 14.55 0.41
C ARG A 153 9.21 14.47 1.43
N VAL A 154 8.72 13.27 1.73
CA VAL A 154 7.68 13.08 2.73
C VAL A 154 8.21 12.38 3.99
N ALA A 155 9.53 12.21 4.10
CA ALA A 155 10.14 11.65 5.29
C ALA A 155 9.78 12.51 6.52
N GLY A 156 9.27 11.87 7.57
CA GLY A 156 8.83 12.54 8.79
C GLY A 156 7.49 13.27 8.69
N VAL A 157 6.81 13.26 7.53
CA VAL A 157 5.47 13.84 7.39
C VAL A 157 4.45 12.91 8.02
N THR A 158 3.66 13.42 8.98
CA THR A 158 2.62 12.66 9.68
C THR A 158 1.31 13.44 9.75
N GLY A 159 0.19 12.74 9.90
CA GLY A 159 -1.14 13.36 10.10
C GLY A 159 -1.70 14.12 8.89
N LYS A 160 -1.23 13.80 7.68
CA LYS A 160 -1.65 14.44 6.42
C LYS A 160 -2.44 13.50 5.55
N TYR A 161 -3.18 14.06 4.59
CA TYR A 161 -3.94 13.30 3.61
C TYR A 161 -3.55 13.75 2.21
N PHE A 162 -3.13 12.78 1.39
CA PHE A 162 -2.57 13.05 0.07
C PHE A 162 -3.47 12.51 -1.04
N ILE A 163 -3.64 13.32 -2.08
CA ILE A 163 -4.22 12.91 -3.37
C ILE A 163 -3.24 13.33 -4.45
N ASP A 164 -2.91 12.43 -5.38
CA ASP A 164 -1.98 12.70 -6.48
C ASP A 164 -0.70 13.43 -6.04
N PHE A 165 -0.08 12.91 -4.97
CA PHE A 165 1.17 13.41 -4.36
C PHE A 165 1.09 14.79 -3.67
N ASP A 166 -0.08 15.43 -3.64
CA ASP A 166 -0.30 16.70 -2.94
C ASP A 166 -1.04 16.50 -1.61
N ASP A 167 -0.61 17.18 -0.56
CA ASP A 167 -1.37 17.31 0.69
C ASP A 167 -2.62 18.15 0.41
N VAL A 168 -3.80 17.53 0.47
CA VAL A 168 -5.09 18.19 0.24
C VAL A 168 -5.78 18.60 1.53
N GLY A 169 -5.11 18.41 2.68
CA GLY A 169 -5.66 18.66 4.00
C GLY A 169 -6.68 17.62 4.43
N LEU A 170 -6.82 17.48 5.75
CA LEU A 170 -7.86 16.67 6.35
C LEU A 170 -9.21 17.37 6.22
N LYS A 171 -10.24 16.60 5.87
CA LYS A 171 -11.64 17.05 5.88
C LYS A 171 -12.36 16.46 7.08
N TYR A 172 -13.41 17.14 7.54
CA TYR A 172 -14.33 16.55 8.51
C TYR A 172 -14.87 15.20 7.96
N PRO A 173 -14.96 14.13 8.79
CA PRO A 173 -14.75 14.07 10.24
C PRO A 173 -13.31 13.81 10.70
N ALA A 174 -12.33 13.71 9.81
CA ALA A 174 -10.93 13.36 10.18
C ALA A 174 -10.22 14.42 11.05
N THR A 175 -10.77 15.63 11.15
CA THR A 175 -10.26 16.71 12.02
C THR A 175 -10.90 16.74 13.40
N ASP A 176 -11.89 15.89 13.67
CA ASP A 176 -12.58 15.83 14.96
C ASP A 176 -11.70 15.12 16.01
N LYS A 177 -11.12 15.91 16.92
CA LYS A 177 -10.24 15.41 17.99
C LYS A 177 -10.98 14.55 19.01
N GLU A 178 -12.25 14.84 19.27
CA GLU A 178 -13.04 14.09 20.25
C GLU A 178 -13.40 12.72 19.68
N LEU A 179 -13.84 12.67 18.42
CA LEU A 179 -14.07 11.41 17.73
C LEU A 179 -12.78 10.58 17.62
N ALA A 180 -11.66 11.22 17.26
CA ALA A 180 -10.36 10.56 17.18
C ALA A 180 -9.96 9.94 18.53
N LYS A 181 -10.12 10.68 19.64
CA LYS A 181 -9.86 10.18 20.98
C LYS A 181 -10.76 8.99 21.33
N ARG A 182 -12.06 9.08 21.06
CA ARG A 182 -13.01 7.99 21.33
C ARG A 182 -12.68 6.73 20.53
N LEU A 183 -12.29 6.86 19.26
CA LEU A 183 -11.85 5.74 18.42
C LEU A 183 -10.54 5.14 18.91
N TRP A 184 -9.61 5.96 19.41
CA TRP A 184 -8.36 5.50 20.02
C TRP A 184 -8.63 4.70 21.29
N ASP A 185 -9.42 5.23 22.21
CA ASP A 185 -9.78 4.58 23.48
C ASP A 185 -10.52 3.25 23.22
N PHE A 186 -11.43 3.23 22.25
CA PHE A 186 -12.10 1.99 21.81
C PHE A 186 -11.11 0.99 21.19
N SER A 187 -10.19 1.43 20.35
CA SER A 187 -9.19 0.53 19.76
C SER A 187 -8.27 -0.06 20.82
N GLY A 188 -7.90 0.74 21.84
CA GLY A 188 -7.12 0.29 23.00
C GLY A 188 -7.84 -0.78 23.82
N SER A 189 -9.17 -0.70 23.96
CA SER A 189 -9.93 -1.73 24.69
C SER A 189 -10.06 -3.07 23.97
N LEU A 190 -9.76 -3.12 22.67
CA LEU A 190 -9.71 -4.37 21.89
C LEU A 190 -8.39 -5.14 22.08
N ILE A 191 -7.37 -4.48 22.62
CA ILE A 191 -6.05 -5.05 22.88
C ILE A 191 -6.03 -5.48 24.36
N PRO A 192 -5.93 -6.80 24.65
CA PRO A 192 -5.94 -7.31 26.02
C PRO A 192 -4.70 -6.93 26.83
#